data_AF-A0A920V1L5-F1
#
_entry.id   AF-A0A920V1L5-F1
#
_cell.length_a   1.000
_cell.length_b   1.000
_cell.length_c   1.000
_cell.angle_alpha   90.00
_cell.angle_beta   90.00
_cell.angle_gamma   90.00
#
_symmetry.space_group_name_H-M   'P 1'
#
loop_
_entity.id
_entity.type
_entity.pdbx_description
1 polymer ?
#
loop_
_entity_poly.entity_id
_entity_poly.type
_entity_poly.pdbx_seq_one_letter_code
_entity_poly.pdbx_strand_id
1 'polypeptide(L)' 'MEIDIWDVINAAKTKPFGFQAFYPGPGLGGHCIPIDPFYLSWLARQQGMTTGFIELAGEVNSEMPTYVVTRADGVSR' A
#
# COMPACT_ATOMS: atom_id res chain seq x y z
N MET A 1 8.44 7.15 -16.22
CA MET A 1 7.44 6.59 -17.15
C MET A 1 6.26 7.55 -17.20
N GLU A 2 5.74 7.85 -18.38
CA GLU A 2 4.60 8.76 -18.58
C GLU A 2 3.28 7.98 -18.51
N ILE A 3 2.91 7.47 -17.34
CA ILE A 3 1.70 6.66 -17.13
C ILE A 3 0.85 7.28 -16.02
N ASP A 4 -0.44 7.46 -16.28
CA ASP A 4 -1.42 7.85 -15.26
C ASP A 4 -1.97 6.62 -14.53
N ILE A 5 -1.82 6.61 -13.20
CA ILE A 5 -2.33 5.56 -12.33
C ILE A 5 -3.85 5.45 -12.34
N TRP A 6 -4.57 6.58 -12.54
CA TRP A 6 -6.03 6.58 -12.57
C TRP A 6 -6.56 5.84 -13.79
N ASP A 7 -5.92 6.03 -14.95
CA ASP A 7 -6.24 5.31 -16.19
C ASP A 7 -5.94 3.82 -16.07
N VAL A 8 -4.83 3.46 -15.43
CA VAL A 8 -4.49 2.05 -15.15
C VAL A 8 -5.57 1.39 -14.29
N ILE A 9 -6.02 2.05 -13.21
CA ILE A 9 -7.09 1.53 -12.35
C ILE A 9 -8.42 1.47 -13.12
N ASN A 10 -8.74 2.49 -13.91
CA ASN A 10 -9.95 2.53 -14.73
C ASN A 10 -9.99 1.41 -15.77
N ALA A 11 -8.86 1.08 -16.39
CA ALA A 11 -8.75 -0.04 -17.29
C ALA A 11 -8.85 -1.38 -16.54
N ALA A 12 -8.13 -1.53 -15.42
CA ALA A 12 -8.08 -2.77 -14.65
C ALA A 12 -9.44 -3.15 -14.05
N LYS A 13 -10.22 -2.16 -13.58
CA LYS A 13 -11.56 -2.39 -13.00
C LYS A 13 -12.62 -2.83 -14.00
N THR A 14 -12.34 -2.79 -15.30
CA THR A 14 -13.26 -3.33 -16.32
C THR A 14 -13.33 -4.87 -16.32
N LYS A 15 -12.38 -5.54 -15.67
CA LYS A 15 -12.39 -7.00 -15.56
C LYS A 15 -13.59 -7.46 -14.72
N PRO A 16 -14.38 -8.43 -15.19
CA PRO A 16 -15.56 -8.90 -14.46
C PRO A 16 -15.22 -9.73 -13.21
N PHE A 17 -13.94 -10.03 -12.98
CA PHE A 17 -13.45 -10.81 -11.83
C PHE A 17 -12.00 -10.47 -11.50
N GLY A 18 -11.57 -10.84 -10.30
CA GLY A 18 -10.14 -10.87 -9.93
C GLY A 18 -9.47 -9.51 -9.78
N PHE A 19 -10.24 -8.42 -9.76
CA PHE A 19 -9.72 -7.08 -9.49
C PHE A 19 -10.68 -6.32 -8.58
N GLN A 20 -10.22 -6.02 -7.37
CA GLN A 20 -10.85 -5.04 -6.50
C GLN A 20 -10.08 -3.73 -6.66
N ALA A 21 -10.80 -2.66 -7.01
CA ALA A 21 -10.16 -1.36 -7.18
C ALA A 21 -9.75 -0.79 -5.81
N PHE A 22 -8.45 -0.54 -5.66
CA PHE A 22 -7.88 0.25 -4.58
C PHE A 22 -7.30 1.54 -5.17
N TYR A 23 -7.47 2.64 -4.45
CA TYR A 23 -7.04 3.95 -4.91
C TYR A 23 -5.83 4.43 -4.12
N PRO A 24 -4.80 5.01 -4.77
CA PRO A 24 -3.64 5.55 -4.09
C PRO A 24 -4.03 6.63 -3.07
N GLY A 25 -3.31 6.67 -1.95
CA GLY A 25 -3.52 7.64 -0.89
C GLY A 25 -2.25 7.85 -0.07
N PRO A 26 -2.31 8.67 1.00
CA PRO A 26 -1.16 8.96 1.85
C PRO A 26 -0.71 7.78 2.72
N GLY A 27 -1.44 6.67 2.73
CA GLY A 27 -1.10 5.49 3.51
C GLY A 27 -2.32 4.87 4.19
N LEU A 28 -2.06 3.96 5.12
CA LEU A 28 -3.07 3.27 5.92
C LEU A 28 -3.66 4.21 6.98
N GLY A 29 -4.92 3.98 7.35
CA GLY A 29 -5.53 4.54 8.57
C GLY A 29 -6.15 3.46 9.45
N GLY A 30 -6.72 3.88 10.58
CA GLY A 30 -7.36 2.98 11.54
C GLY A 30 -6.37 2.13 12.34
N HIS A 31 -6.88 1.30 13.26
CA HIS A 31 -6.04 0.50 14.16
C HIS A 31 -5.79 -0.93 13.67
N CYS A 32 -6.71 -1.52 12.91
CA CYS A 32 -6.62 -2.94 12.51
C CYS A 32 -5.50 -3.18 11.51
N ILE A 33 -5.52 -2.46 10.38
CA ILE A 33 -4.60 -2.68 9.25
C ILE A 33 -3.12 -2.51 9.66
N PRO A 34 -2.74 -1.53 10.50
CA PRO A 34 -1.35 -1.38 10.92
C PRO A 34 -0.87 -2.44 11.93
N ILE A 35 -1.77 -3.15 12.61
CA ILE A 35 -1.42 -4.06 13.70
C ILE A 35 -1.60 -5.53 13.30
N ASP A 36 -2.75 -5.88 12.73
CA ASP A 36 -3.16 -7.28 12.55
C ASP A 36 -2.18 -8.07 11.64
N PRO A 37 -1.71 -7.53 10.48
CA PRO A 37 -0.73 -8.23 9.66
C PRO A 37 0.61 -8.42 10.36
N PHE A 38 1.05 -7.43 11.14
CA PHE A 38 2.32 -7.52 11.86
C PHE A 38 2.24 -8.45 13.07
N TYR A 39 1.08 -8.57 13.69
CA TYR A 39 0.83 -9.59 14.69
C TYR A 39 0.97 -11.00 14.08
N LEU A 40 0.42 -11.22 12.89
CA LEU A 40 0.60 -12.48 12.16
C LEU A 40 2.07 -12.71 11.77
N SER A 41 2.78 -11.66 11.33
CA SER A 41 4.22 -11.71 11.04
C SER A 41 5.02 -12.13 12.27
N TRP A 42 4.72 -11.55 13.43
CA TRP A 42 5.34 -11.91 14.70
C TRP A 42 5.09 -13.38 15.08
N LEU A 43 3.84 -13.86 14.94
CA LEU A 43 3.51 -15.27 15.15
C LEU A 43 4.28 -16.20 14.19
N ALA A 44 4.34 -15.85 12.90
CA ALA A 44 5.05 -16.63 11.89
C ALA A 44 6.55 -16.74 12.21
N ARG A 45 7.17 -15.65 12.69
CA ARG A 45 8.58 -15.64 13.09
C ARG A 45 8.87 -16.60 14.23
N GLN A 46 7.94 -16.80 15.17
CA GLN A 46 8.09 -17.81 16.23
C GLN A 46 8.11 -19.25 15.69
N GLN A 47 7.52 -19.47 14.51
CA GLN A 47 7.54 -20.75 13.81
C GLN A 47 8.70 -20.85 12.79
N GLY A 48 9.66 -19.92 12.84
CA GLY A 48 10.79 -19.87 11.91
C GLY A 48 10.43 -19.42 10.49
N MET A 49 9.24 -18.82 10.30
CA MET A 49 8.77 -18.33 9.01
C MET A 49 8.86 -16.81 8.92
N THR A 50 9.34 -16.29 7.80
CA THR A 50 9.33 -14.85 7.50
C THR A 50 8.16 -14.50 6.59
N THR A 51 7.52 -13.36 6.82
CA THR A 51 6.37 -12.90 6.01
C THR A 51 6.76 -11.70 5.15
N GLY A 52 7.61 -11.93 4.15
CA GLY A 52 8.19 -10.85 3.34
C GLY A 52 7.14 -9.95 2.66
N PHE A 53 6.00 -10.48 2.26
CA PHE A 53 4.92 -9.67 1.67
C PHE A 53 4.29 -8.69 2.67
N ILE A 54 4.10 -9.11 3.92
CA ILE A 54 3.56 -8.25 4.99
C ILE A 54 4.56 -7.13 5.31
N GLU A 55 5.84 -7.50 5.42
CA GLU A 55 6.92 -6.56 5.73
C GLU A 55 7.09 -5.52 4.62
N LEU A 56 7.12 -5.96 3.35
CA LEU A 56 7.20 -5.08 2.19
C LEU A 56 5.98 -4.15 2.09
N ALA A 57 4.77 -4.69 2.30
CA ALA A 57 3.57 -3.86 2.33
C ALA A 57 3.66 -2.82 3.45
N GLY A 58 4.19 -3.20 4.60
CA GLY A 58 4.47 -2.30 5.72
C GLY A 58 5.41 -1.16 5.37
N GLU A 59 6.55 -1.49 4.76
CA GLU A 59 7.57 -0.54 4.33
C GLU A 59 6.99 0.48 3.35
N VAL A 60 6.40 0.01 2.25
CA VAL A 60 5.77 0.87 1.22
C VAL A 60 4.73 1.80 1.85
N ASN A 61 3.85 1.28 2.71
CA ASN A 61 2.79 2.08 3.30
C ASN A 61 3.30 3.09 4.34
N SER A 62 4.42 2.81 5.01
CA SER A 62 5.05 3.73 5.96
C SER A 62 5.72 4.93 5.26
N GLU A 63 6.13 4.76 4.00
CA GLU A 63 6.77 5.81 3.19
C GLU A 63 5.75 6.72 2.49
N MET A 64 4.52 6.25 2.25
CA MET A 64 3.49 6.99 1.51
C MET A 64 3.19 8.40 2.05
N PRO A 65 3.16 8.68 3.37
CA PRO A 65 2.91 10.03 3.86
C PRO A 65 3.99 11.01 3.39
N THR A 66 5.26 10.62 3.54
CA THR A 66 6.42 11.42 3.11
C THR A 66 6.40 11.64 1.60
N TYR A 67 6.07 10.59 0.84
CA TYR A 67 5.93 10.68 -0.61
C TYR A 67 4.86 11.70 -1.02
N VAL A 68 3.66 11.64 -0.41
CA VAL A 68 2.55 12.54 -0.75
C VAL A 68 2.86 13.98 -0.38
N VAL A 69 3.46 14.23 0.79
CA VAL A 69 3.88 15.59 1.19
C VAL A 69 4.92 16.15 0.23
N THR A 70 5.97 15.39 -0.08
CA THR A 70 7.02 15.82 -1.03
C THR A 70 6.44 16.16 -2.39
N ARG A 71 5.47 15.37 -2.86
CA ARG A 71 4.77 15.60 -4.13
C ARG A 71 3.90 16.86 -4.07
N ALA A 72 3.19 17.11 -2.98
CA ALA A 72 2.35 18.30 -2.81
C ALA A 72 3.18 19.58 -2.70
N ASP A 73 4.31 19.53 -1.99
CA ASP A 73 5.24 20.65 -1.86
C ASP A 73 5.88 21.01 -3.21
N GLY A 74 6.23 20.01 -4.02
CA GLY A 74 6.73 20.22 -5.39
C GLY A 74 5.70 20.74 -6.39
N VAL A 75 4.39 20.64 -6.07
CA VAL A 75 3.28 21.21 -6.86
C VAL A 75 2.93 22.63 -6.41
N SER A 76 3.40 23.05 -5.21
CA SER A 76 3.16 24.39 -4.65
C SER A 76 4.24 25.41 -5.05
N ARG A 77 5.10 25.12 -6.03
CA ARG A 77 6.08 26.05 -6.62
C ARG A 77 5.90 26.19 -8.12
#